data_AF-A0A0G0H8E3-F1
#
_entry.id   AF-A0A0G0H8E3-F1
#
_cell.length_a   1.000
_cell.length_b   1.000
_cell.length_c   1.000
_cell.angle_alpha   90.00
_cell.angle_beta   90.00
_cell.angle_gamma   90.00
#
_symmetry.space_group_name_H-M   'P 1'
#
loop_
_entity.id
_entity.type
_entity.pdbx_description
1 polymer ?
#
loop_
_entity_poly.entity_id
_entity_poly.type
_entity_poly.pdbx_seq_one_letter_code
_entity_poly.pdbx_strand_id
1 'polypeptide(L)'
;MLLEFYGTECPHCIQMMPLIEKLEKELNVKVDRFETWHNAENAKKMTEYDKDLCGGVPFFYNTKNKKFICGDCSYEELKEWTKD
;
A
#
# COMPACT_ATOMS: atom_id res chain seq x y z
N MET A 1 4.57 -2.36 -10.75
CA MET A 1 3.35 -1.75 -10.17
C MET A 1 3.52 -1.64 -8.67
N LEU A 2 3.13 -0.49 -8.13
CA LEU A 2 3.09 -0.20 -6.70
C LEU A 2 1.63 -0.33 -6.26
N LEU A 3 1.37 -1.18 -5.28
CA LEU A 3 0.01 -1.46 -4.80
C LEU A 3 -0.12 -1.01 -3.35
N GLU A 4 -1.25 -0.39 -3.02
CA GLU A 4 -1.69 -0.16 -1.65
C GLU A 4 -3.04 -0.86 -1.45
N PHE A 5 -3.17 -1.63 -0.39
CA PHE A 5 -4.44 -2.12 0.12
C PHE A 5 -4.75 -1.39 1.42
N TYR A 6 -5.94 -0.80 1.50
CA TYR A 6 -6.32 0.07 2.61
C TYR A 6 -7.76 -0.19 3.06
N GLY A 7 -8.11 0.30 4.23
CA GLY A 7 -9.49 0.40 4.72
C GLY A 7 -9.87 1.88 4.85
N THR A 8 -11.06 2.27 4.38
CA THR A 8 -11.49 3.69 4.37
C THR A 8 -11.49 4.31 5.76
N GLU A 9 -11.86 3.52 6.77
CA GLU A 9 -12.00 3.94 8.16
C GLU A 9 -10.78 3.57 9.02
N CYS A 10 -9.74 2.99 8.42
CA CYS A 10 -8.54 2.58 9.13
C CYS A 10 -7.67 3.81 9.49
N PRO A 11 -7.41 4.08 10.79
CA PRO A 11 -6.62 5.25 11.20
C PRO A 11 -5.21 5.27 10.60
N HIS A 12 -4.54 4.12 10.55
CA HIS A 12 -3.21 3.99 9.95
C HIS A 12 -3.24 4.27 8.44
N CYS A 13 -4.28 3.83 7.73
CA CYS A 13 -4.42 4.11 6.29
C CYS A 13 -4.58 5.63 6.05
N ILE A 14 -5.41 6.29 6.85
CA ILE A 14 -5.62 7.75 6.75
C ILE A 14 -4.31 8.52 6.97
N GLN A 15 -3.46 8.06 7.90
CA GLN A 15 -2.14 8.67 8.13
C GLN A 15 -1.19 8.50 6.95
N MET A 16 -1.29 7.39 6.21
CA MET A 16 -0.44 7.12 5.05
C MET A 16 -0.83 7.89 3.79
N MET A 17 -2.12 8.22 3.60
CA MET A 17 -2.63 8.94 2.43
C MET A 17 -1.80 10.18 2.01
N PRO A 18 -1.51 11.16 2.90
CA PRO A 18 -0.72 12.34 2.51
C PRO A 18 0.71 12.00 2.11
N LEU A 19 1.29 10.94 2.68
CA LEU A 19 2.64 10.49 2.32
C LEU A 19 2.68 9.85 0.93
N ILE A 20 1.64 9.09 0.57
CA ILE A 20 1.49 8.48 -0.75
C ILE A 20 1.25 9.56 -1.81
N GLU A 21 0.36 10.52 -1.55
CA GLU A 21 0.15 11.63 -2.49
C GLU A 21 1.42 12.44 -2.73
N LYS A 22 2.23 12.64 -1.67
CA LYS A 22 3.53 13.28 -1.78
C LYS A 22 4.49 12.43 -2.63
N LEU A 23 4.54 11.12 -2.38
CA LEU A 23 5.39 10.16 -3.10
C LEU A 23 5.09 10.14 -4.60
N GLU A 24 3.80 10.05 -4.98
CA GLU A 24 3.37 10.04 -6.38
C GLU A 24 3.78 11.33 -7.10
N LYS A 25 3.61 12.49 -6.44
CA LYS A 25 4.00 13.79 -7.00
C LYS A 25 5.51 13.96 -7.10
N GLU A 26 6.26 13.58 -6.07
CA GLU A 26 7.72 13.81 -5.98
C GLU A 26 8.50 12.87 -6.89
N LEU A 27 8.13 11.58 -6.93
CA LEU A 27 8.85 10.56 -7.71
C LEU A 27 8.22 10.30 -9.08
N ASN A 28 7.10 10.95 -9.39
CA ASN A 28 6.31 10.71 -10.61
C ASN A 28 5.97 9.22 -10.79
N VAL A 29 5.64 8.56 -9.69
CA VAL A 29 5.19 7.16 -9.64
C VAL A 29 3.69 7.11 -9.44
N LYS A 30 3.08 5.97 -9.78
CA LYS A 30 1.66 5.71 -9.52
C LYS A 30 1.53 4.56 -8.54
N VAL A 31 0.75 4.77 -7.48
CA VAL A 31 0.34 3.75 -6.51
C VAL A 31 -1.12 3.41 -6.80
N ASP A 32 -1.38 2.17 -7.21
CA ASP A 32 -2.75 1.70 -7.37
C ASP A 32 -3.31 1.33 -6.00
N ARG A 33 -4.35 2.04 -5.58
CA ARG A 33 -4.95 1.92 -4.24
C ARG A 33 -6.25 1.12 -4.28
N PHE A 34 -6.37 0.15 -3.38
CA PHE A 34 -7.47 -0.79 -3.31
C PHE A 34 -8.09 -0.76 -1.92
N GLU A 35 -9.30 -0.21 -1.83
CA GLU A 35 -10.11 -0.24 -0.61
C GLU A 35 -10.62 -1.66 -0.38
N THR A 36 -10.44 -2.26 0.80
CA THR A 36 -10.73 -3.67 1.04
C THR A 36 -11.87 -3.92 2.03
N TRP A 37 -12.28 -2.95 2.83
CA TRP A 37 -13.31 -3.17 3.87
C TRP A 37 -14.73 -3.11 3.30
N HIS A 38 -14.95 -2.32 2.25
CA HIS A 38 -16.24 -2.14 1.58
C HIS A 38 -16.24 -2.63 0.14
N ASN A 39 -15.16 -3.25 -0.33
CA ASN A 39 -15.06 -3.83 -1.66
C ASN A 39 -14.47 -5.24 -1.61
N ALA A 40 -15.35 -6.24 -1.79
CA ALA A 40 -14.99 -7.65 -1.74
C ALA A 40 -14.05 -8.10 -2.88
N GLU A 41 -14.12 -7.47 -4.05
CA GLU A 41 -13.21 -7.79 -5.17
C GLU A 41 -11.78 -7.36 -4.85
N ASN A 42 -11.63 -6.18 -4.25
CA ASN A 42 -10.34 -5.69 -3.79
C ASN A 42 -9.81 -6.49 -2.59
N ALA A 43 -10.68 -6.89 -1.65
CA ALA A 43 -10.32 -7.78 -0.55
C ALA A 43 -9.80 -9.12 -1.09
N LYS A 44 -10.49 -9.71 -2.07
CA LYS A 44 -10.02 -10.91 -2.76
C LYS A 44 -8.68 -10.68 -3.45
N LYS A 45 -8.52 -9.56 -4.15
CA LYS A 45 -7.25 -9.18 -4.78
C LYS A 45 -6.11 -9.09 -3.75
N MET A 46 -6.35 -8.54 -2.56
CA MET A 46 -5.36 -8.49 -1.49
C MET A 46 -4.83 -9.89 -1.15
N THR A 47 -5.70 -10.90 -1.07
CA THR A 47 -5.29 -12.30 -0.78
C THR A 47 -4.36 -12.91 -1.84
N GLU A 48 -4.34 -12.38 -3.06
CA GLU A 48 -3.42 -12.83 -4.10
C GLU A 48 -1.97 -12.40 -3.83
N TYR A 49 -1.79 -11.29 -3.09
CA TYR A 49 -0.49 -10.69 -2.76
C TYR A 49 -0.09 -10.94 -1.30
N ASP A 50 -1.02 -10.84 -0.37
CA ASP A 50 -0.82 -11.02 1.06
C ASP A 50 -0.81 -12.51 1.45
N LYS A 51 0.25 -13.20 1.02
CA LYS A 51 0.50 -14.62 1.28
C LYS A 51 1.24 -14.79 2.61
N ASP A 52 0.55 -14.53 3.71
CA ASP A 52 1.08 -14.52 5.08
C ASP A 52 2.17 -13.44 5.30
N LEU A 53 2.05 -12.30 4.61
CA LEU A 53 3.01 -11.19 4.71
C LEU A 53 2.60 -10.16 5.76
N CYS A 54 1.32 -9.79 5.79
CA CYS A 54 0.79 -8.76 6.67
C CYS A 54 -0.50 -9.21 7.39
N GLY A 55 -1.47 -9.74 6.66
CA GLY A 55 -2.79 -10.12 7.18
C GLY A 55 -3.72 -8.95 7.51
N GLY A 56 -3.36 -7.72 7.11
CA GLY A 56 -4.09 -6.50 7.50
C GLY A 56 -3.76 -5.30 6.62
N VAL A 57 -4.34 -4.14 6.97
CA VAL A 57 -4.15 -2.88 6.24
C VAL A 57 -3.63 -1.78 7.18
N PRO A 58 -2.84 -0.80 6.68
CA PRO A 58 -2.40 -0.65 5.29
C PRO A 58 -1.35 -1.69 4.88
N PHE A 59 -1.46 -2.21 3.66
CA PHE A 59 -0.51 -3.16 3.09
C PHE A 59 0.00 -2.65 1.74
N PHE A 60 1.31 -2.47 1.63
CA PHE A 60 1.97 -2.00 0.42
C PHE A 60 2.74 -3.13 -0.23
N TYR A 61 2.59 -3.30 -1.54
CA TYR A 61 3.30 -4.34 -2.29
C TYR A 61 3.89 -3.84 -3.60
N ASN A 62 5.20 -3.99 -3.78
CA ASN A 62 5.88 -3.66 -5.01
C ASN A 62 6.04 -4.93 -5.85
N THR A 63 5.24 -5.03 -6.91
CA THR A 63 5.21 -6.20 -7.80
C THR A 63 6.52 -6.45 -8.56
N LYS A 64 7.40 -5.44 -8.68
CA LYS A 64 8.65 -5.56 -9.45
C LYS A 64 9.75 -6.27 -8.67
N ASN A 65 9.94 -5.91 -7.40
CA ASN A 65 10.99 -6.47 -6.53
C ASN A 65 10.45 -7.30 -5.35
N LYS A 66 9.13 -7.43 -5.23
CA LYS A 66 8.43 -8.17 -4.16
C LYS A 66 8.64 -7.58 -2.75
N LYS A 67 9.15 -6.35 -2.62
CA LYS A 67 9.21 -5.64 -1.34
C LYS A 67 7.79 -5.31 -0.88
N PHE A 68 7.58 -5.35 0.42
CA PHE A 68 6.30 -5.03 1.03
C PHE A 68 6.47 -4.22 2.31
N ILE A 69 5.43 -3.50 2.70
CA ILE A 69 5.31 -2.82 4.00
C ILE A 69 3.97 -3.23 4.61
N CYS A 70 3.98 -3.55 5.90
CA CYS A 70 2.79 -3.87 6.68
C CYS A 70 2.63 -2.82 7.79
N GLY A 71 1.51 -2.10 7.79
CA GLY A 71 1.24 -1.02 8.75
C GLY A 71 1.74 0.35 8.28
N ASP A 72 1.65 1.33 9.19
CA ASP A 72 2.21 2.66 8.95
C ASP A 72 3.74 2.62 8.82
N CYS A 73 4.29 3.57 8.07
CA CYS A 73 5.72 3.71 7.89
C CYS A 73 6.10 5.17 7.63
N SER A 74 7.39 5.45 7.73
CA SER A 74 7.94 6.76 7.40
C SER A 74 7.92 7.03 5.89
N TYR A 75 8.01 8.30 5.53
CA TYR A 75 8.16 8.70 4.12
C TYR A 75 9.42 8.12 3.46
N GLU A 76 10.50 7.97 4.23
CA GLU A 76 11.74 7.39 3.72
C GLU A 76 11.55 5.90 3.39
N GLU A 77 10.87 5.14 4.24
CA GLU A 77 10.53 3.74 3.98
C GLU A 77 9.63 3.60 2.74
N LEU A 78 8.63 4.47 2.58
CA LEU A 78 7.82 4.51 1.36
C LEU A 78 8.68 4.72 0.11
N LYS A 79 9.62 5.67 0.15
CA LYS A 79 10.56 5.90 -0.96
C LYS A 79 11.42 4.67 -1.24
N GLU A 80 12.01 4.06 -0.22
CA GLU A 80 12.83 2.85 -0.37
C GLU A 80 12.03 1.67 -0.96
N TRP A 81 10.76 1.55 -0.60
CA TRP A 81 9.86 0.54 -1.15
C TRP A 81 9.60 0.72 -2.66
N THR A 82 9.60 1.95 -3.16
CA THR A 82 9.44 2.21 -4.61
C THR A 82 10.66 1.85 -5.45
N LYS A 83 11.85 1.83 -4.84
CA LYS A 83 13.11 1.56 -5.53
C LYS A 83 13.24 0.09 -5.89
N ASP A 84 13.81 -0.18 -7.06
CA ASP A 84 14.15 -1.52 -7.55
C ASP A 84 15.02 -2.31 -6.57
#